data_AF-A0A3D4X2D0-F1
#
_entry.id   AF-A0A3D4X2D0-F1
#
_cell.length_a   1.000
_cell.length_b   1.000
_cell.length_c   1.000
_cell.angle_alpha   90.00
_cell.angle_beta   90.00
_cell.angle_gamma   90.00
#
_symmetry.space_group_name_H-M   'P 1'
#
loop_
_entity.id
_entity.type
_entity.pdbx_description
1 polymer ?
#
loop_
_entity_poly.entity_id
_entity_poly.type
_entity_poly.pdbx_seq_one_letter_code
_entity_poly.pdbx_strand_id
1 'polypeptide(L)'
;MTSIEDMWQWVNRDLSPHYQQANSWKKTSELYGLYQSRLQAFRDKLAIAWNPKNSKAAEAYLTRLDELIKAVKDVDEVAGRNYQAAVDIPNAIAEAKYKLKPIYDKYKATAGDFTKAGGSSTGGTYANTTSSSSDDAKKAAGTLNDQFYAAQHVMYTLSSDLSASRTGLGKPAPYAAPQRTDGGGDIGGDRTMLPPPIPPVVPAMPPNYTPPPPG
;
A
#
# COMPACT_ATOMS: atom_id res chain seq x y z
N MET A 1 -17.50 20.55 13.63
CA MET A 1 -16.09 20.57 14.04
C MET A 1 -15.76 19.20 14.61
N THR A 2 -14.60 18.63 14.25
CA THR A 2 -14.12 17.35 14.80
C THR A 2 -13.58 17.57 16.20
N SER A 3 -14.02 16.79 17.18
CA SER A 3 -13.54 16.87 18.56
C SER A 3 -12.16 16.21 18.74
N ILE A 4 -11.45 16.51 19.83
CA ILE A 4 -10.20 15.79 20.16
C ILE A 4 -10.47 14.28 20.32
N GLU A 5 -11.62 13.92 20.87
CA GLU A 5 -12.07 12.54 21.04
C GLU A 5 -12.23 11.84 19.69
N ASP A 6 -12.84 12.50 18.71
CA ASP A 6 -12.97 11.96 17.34
C ASP A 6 -11.59 11.73 16.70
N MET A 7 -10.68 12.71 16.84
CA MET A 7 -9.31 12.59 16.32
C MET A 7 -8.59 11.39 16.94
N TRP A 8 -8.72 11.21 18.26
CA TRP A 8 -8.15 10.06 18.96
C TRP A 8 -8.76 8.74 18.48
N GLN A 9 -10.08 8.67 18.31
CA GLN A 9 -10.76 7.48 17.80
C GLN A 9 -10.30 7.11 16.39
N TRP A 10 -9.98 8.08 15.54
CA TRP A 10 -9.49 7.80 14.18
C TRP A 10 -8.12 7.14 14.18
N VAL A 11 -7.18 7.62 14.99
CA VAL A 11 -5.82 7.07 15.04
C VAL A 11 -5.72 5.79 15.89
N ASN A 12 -6.71 5.51 16.75
CA ASN A 12 -6.72 4.35 17.62
C ASN A 12 -7.44 3.12 17.03
N ARG A 13 -7.72 3.11 15.72
CA ARG A 13 -8.34 1.98 15.02
C ARG A 13 -7.38 0.80 14.88
N ASP A 14 -7.95 -0.39 14.68
CA ASP A 14 -7.17 -1.56 14.30
C ASP A 14 -6.62 -1.42 12.88
N LEU A 15 -5.30 -1.60 12.75
CA LEU A 15 -4.58 -1.49 11.48
C LEU A 15 -4.23 -2.85 10.87
N SER A 16 -4.61 -3.95 11.52
CA SER A 16 -4.37 -5.32 11.03
C SER A 16 -4.81 -5.54 9.57
N PRO A 17 -5.97 -5.01 9.11
CA PRO A 17 -6.36 -5.13 7.70
C PRO A 17 -5.39 -4.47 6.71
N HIS A 18 -4.77 -3.33 7.08
CA HIS A 18 -3.80 -2.65 6.23
C HIS A 18 -2.53 -3.49 6.03
N TYR A 19 -2.05 -4.14 7.09
CA TYR A 19 -0.90 -5.04 7.00
C TYR A 19 -1.20 -6.29 6.16
N GLN A 20 -2.42 -6.82 6.22
CA GLN A 20 -2.85 -7.92 5.35
C GLN A 20 -2.84 -7.53 3.87
N GLN A 21 -3.32 -6.32 3.56
CA GLN A 21 -3.28 -5.78 2.20
C GLN A 21 -1.84 -5.57 1.72
N ALA A 22 -0.98 -4.98 2.56
CA ALA A 22 0.44 -4.82 2.24
C ALA A 22 1.11 -6.18 1.94
N ASN A 23 0.87 -7.19 2.77
CA ASN A 23 1.41 -8.53 2.54
C ASN A 23 0.91 -9.16 1.24
N SER A 24 -0.31 -8.85 0.81
CA SER A 24 -0.83 -9.31 -0.48
C SER A 24 -0.04 -8.70 -1.64
N TRP A 25 0.23 -7.39 -1.61
CA TRP A 25 1.06 -6.72 -2.62
C TRP A 25 2.49 -7.23 -2.67
N LYS A 26 3.08 -7.47 -1.49
CA LYS A 26 4.41 -8.08 -1.38
C LYS A 26 4.46 -9.44 -2.08
N LYS A 27 3.50 -10.33 -1.78
CA LYS A 27 3.42 -11.65 -2.42
C LYS A 27 3.20 -11.56 -3.92
N THR A 28 2.41 -10.58 -4.39
CA THR A 28 2.26 -10.33 -5.83
C THR A 28 3.59 -9.95 -6.46
N SER A 29 4.33 -8.99 -5.89
CA SER A 29 5.65 -8.61 -6.39
C SER A 29 6.61 -9.81 -6.45
N GLU A 30 6.74 -10.57 -5.36
CA GLU A 30 7.59 -11.76 -5.29
C GLU A 30 7.23 -12.82 -6.36
N LEU A 31 5.94 -13.07 -6.57
CA LEU A 31 5.45 -14.03 -7.56
C LEU A 31 5.75 -13.58 -8.99
N TYR A 32 5.49 -12.31 -9.31
CA TYR A 32 5.70 -11.78 -10.65
C TYR A 32 7.19 -11.62 -10.97
N GLY A 33 8.03 -11.24 -10.01
CA GLY A 33 9.49 -11.25 -10.16
C GLY A 33 10.03 -12.65 -10.44
N LEU A 34 9.53 -13.68 -9.73
CA LEU A 34 9.89 -15.07 -10.02
C LEU A 34 9.44 -15.49 -11.43
N TYR A 35 8.21 -15.15 -11.82
CA TYR A 35 7.68 -15.48 -13.14
C TYR A 35 8.48 -14.81 -14.27
N GLN A 36 8.85 -13.54 -14.10
CA GLN A 36 9.70 -12.79 -15.02
C GLN A 36 11.05 -13.49 -15.23
N SER A 37 11.72 -13.93 -14.16
CA SER A 37 13.01 -14.63 -14.26
C SER A 37 12.90 -15.94 -15.05
N ARG A 38 11.79 -16.68 -14.86
CA ARG A 38 11.54 -17.94 -15.56
C ARG A 38 11.22 -17.72 -17.04
N LEU A 39 10.41 -16.71 -17.36
CA LEU A 39 10.11 -16.33 -18.75
C LEU A 39 11.37 -15.90 -19.49
N GLN A 40 12.23 -15.11 -18.85
CA GLN A 40 13.51 -14.70 -19.45
C GLN A 40 14.40 -15.92 -19.76
N ALA A 41 14.56 -16.83 -18.79
CA ALA A 41 15.34 -18.05 -19.01
C ALA A 41 14.76 -18.94 -20.12
N PHE A 42 13.44 -19.02 -20.26
CA PHE A 42 12.79 -19.74 -21.34
C PHE A 42 13.00 -19.05 -22.70
N ARG A 43 12.83 -17.72 -22.74
CA ARG A 43 13.06 -16.88 -23.92
C ARG A 43 14.48 -17.06 -24.47
N ASP A 44 15.47 -17.06 -23.58
CA ASP A 44 16.88 -17.19 -23.97
C ASP A 44 17.20 -18.59 -24.50
N LYS A 45 16.69 -19.65 -23.85
CA LYS A 45 16.82 -21.03 -24.35
C LYS A 45 16.12 -21.22 -25.69
N LEU A 46 14.94 -20.63 -25.86
CA LEU A 46 14.18 -20.73 -27.10
C LEU A 46 14.89 -19.99 -28.24
N ALA A 47 15.48 -18.83 -27.98
CA ALA A 47 16.26 -18.09 -28.99
C ALA A 47 17.51 -18.86 -29.47
N ILE A 48 18.09 -19.71 -28.62
CA ILE A 48 19.19 -20.60 -29.01
C ILE A 48 18.67 -21.75 -29.89
N ALA A 49 17.60 -22.41 -29.45
CA ALA A 49 17.04 -23.57 -30.17
C ALA A 49 16.34 -23.19 -31.48
N TRP A 50 15.73 -22.01 -31.52
CA TRP A 50 14.97 -21.48 -32.64
C TRP A 50 15.48 -20.07 -32.98
N ASN A 51 16.59 -20.03 -33.72
CA ASN A 51 17.33 -18.79 -33.97
C ASN A 51 16.47 -17.78 -34.78
N PRO A 52 16.19 -16.58 -34.23
CA PRO A 52 15.41 -15.55 -34.92
C PRO A 52 16.04 -15.09 -36.23
N LYS A 53 17.38 -15.13 -36.37
CA LYS A 53 18.08 -14.75 -37.61
C LYS A 53 17.73 -15.66 -38.78
N ASN A 54 17.32 -16.90 -38.49
CA ASN A 54 17.06 -17.92 -39.49
C ASN A 54 15.56 -18.12 -39.75
N SER A 55 14.68 -17.48 -38.96
CA SER A 55 13.23 -17.67 -39.05
C SER A 55 12.48 -16.40 -38.63
N LYS A 56 11.76 -15.80 -39.58
CA LYS A 56 10.86 -14.66 -39.31
C LYS A 56 9.77 -15.00 -38.29
N ALA A 57 9.32 -16.27 -38.28
CA ALA A 57 8.35 -16.73 -37.29
C ALA A 57 8.95 -16.78 -35.88
N ALA A 58 10.22 -17.18 -35.76
CA ALA A 58 10.94 -17.19 -34.48
C ALA A 58 11.12 -15.77 -33.94
N GLU A 59 11.53 -14.84 -34.80
CA GLU A 59 11.65 -13.43 -34.48
C GLU A 59 10.33 -12.83 -33.99
N ALA A 60 9.23 -13.08 -34.71
CA ALA A 60 7.91 -12.59 -34.32
C ALA A 60 7.48 -13.16 -32.96
N TYR A 61 7.66 -14.45 -32.72
CA TYR A 61 7.28 -15.09 -31.45
C TYR A 61 8.11 -14.57 -30.27
N LEU A 62 9.43 -14.46 -30.42
CA LEU A 62 10.31 -13.94 -29.37
C LEU A 62 10.00 -12.47 -29.05
N THR A 63 9.63 -11.67 -30.06
CA THR A 63 9.15 -10.30 -29.84
C THR A 63 7.90 -10.27 -28.98
N ARG A 64 6.94 -11.18 -29.21
CA ARG A 64 5.74 -11.30 -28.34
C ARG A 64 6.09 -11.75 -26.93
N LEU A 65 7.07 -12.62 -26.79
CA LEU A 65 7.54 -13.08 -25.49
C LEU A 65 8.22 -11.93 -24.70
N ASP A 66 8.97 -11.08 -25.39
CA ASP A 66 9.58 -9.87 -24.81
C ASP A 66 8.50 -8.86 -24.35
N GLU A 67 7.43 -8.67 -25.12
CA GLU A 67 6.25 -7.87 -24.73
C GLU A 67 5.59 -8.41 -23.44
N LEU A 68 5.42 -9.74 -23.34
CA LEU A 68 4.88 -10.38 -22.13
C LEU A 68 5.81 -10.21 -20.93
N ILE A 69 7.12 -10.43 -21.11
CA ILE A 69 8.12 -10.24 -20.05
C ILE A 69 8.07 -8.81 -19.51
N LYS A 70 7.96 -7.82 -20.40
CA LYS A 70 7.79 -6.41 -20.02
C LYS A 70 6.51 -6.20 -19.21
N ALA A 71 5.38 -6.74 -19.65
CA ALA A 71 4.11 -6.60 -18.91
C ALA A 71 4.17 -7.22 -17.51
N VAL A 72 4.81 -8.39 -17.36
CA VAL A 72 5.03 -9.04 -16.06
C VAL A 72 5.90 -8.19 -15.15
N LYS A 73 6.98 -7.60 -15.69
CA LYS A 73 7.85 -6.67 -14.96
C LYS A 73 7.08 -5.43 -14.49
N ASP A 74 6.24 -4.84 -15.35
CA ASP A 74 5.45 -3.66 -15.00
C ASP A 74 4.47 -3.96 -13.85
N VAL A 75 3.92 -5.19 -13.78
CA VAL A 75 3.08 -5.64 -12.65
C VAL A 75 3.89 -5.74 -11.36
N ASP A 76 5.09 -6.32 -11.40
CA ASP A 76 5.99 -6.43 -10.24
C ASP A 76 6.33 -5.04 -9.68
N GLU A 77 6.76 -4.10 -10.54
CA GLU A 77 7.10 -2.74 -10.14
C GLU A 77 5.90 -1.99 -9.51
N VAL A 78 4.69 -2.16 -10.05
CA VAL A 78 3.47 -1.56 -9.48
C VAL A 78 3.10 -2.23 -8.16
N ALA A 79 3.21 -3.56 -8.05
CA ALA A 79 2.94 -4.28 -6.82
C ALA A 79 3.92 -3.86 -5.71
N GLY A 80 5.20 -3.68 -6.01
CA GLY A 80 6.21 -3.17 -5.08
C GLY A 80 5.90 -1.76 -4.57
N ARG A 81 5.49 -0.85 -5.47
CA ARG A 81 5.04 0.50 -5.07
C ARG A 81 3.79 0.46 -4.21
N ASN A 82 2.81 -0.38 -4.56
CA ASN A 82 1.59 -0.53 -3.78
C ASN A 82 1.85 -1.13 -2.39
N TYR A 83 2.82 -2.04 -2.29
CA TYR A 83 3.28 -2.55 -1.00
C TYR A 83 3.81 -1.43 -0.12
N GLN A 84 4.73 -0.60 -0.65
CA GLN A 84 5.30 0.52 0.11
C GLN A 84 4.20 1.49 0.59
N ALA A 85 3.33 1.94 -0.31
CA ALA A 85 2.21 2.82 0.04
C ALA A 85 1.26 2.21 1.07
N ALA A 86 1.02 0.89 1.01
CA ALA A 86 0.17 0.18 1.97
C ALA A 86 0.82 0.01 3.36
N VAL A 87 2.16 0.08 3.46
CA VAL A 87 2.91 0.10 4.73
C VAL A 87 3.03 1.51 5.29
N ASP A 88 3.17 2.52 4.44
CA ASP A 88 3.31 3.91 4.86
C ASP A 88 2.05 4.46 5.56
N ILE A 89 0.86 4.06 5.08
CA ILE A 89 -0.42 4.43 5.72
C ILE A 89 -0.50 4.03 7.20
N PRO A 90 -0.35 2.75 7.58
CA PRO A 90 -0.42 2.36 8.99
C PRO A 90 0.76 2.92 9.81
N ASN A 91 1.93 3.15 9.22
CA ASN A 91 3.05 3.81 9.90
C ASN A 91 2.72 5.27 10.25
N ALA A 92 2.18 6.04 9.30
CA ALA A 92 1.76 7.42 9.55
C ALA A 92 0.66 7.49 10.63
N ILE A 93 -0.30 6.56 10.61
CA ILE A 93 -1.33 6.48 11.66
C ILE A 93 -0.72 6.13 13.02
N ALA A 94 0.24 5.19 13.08
CA ALA A 94 0.93 4.83 14.31
C ALA A 94 1.74 6.01 14.88
N GLU A 95 2.41 6.77 14.02
CA GLU A 95 3.13 7.99 14.41
C GLU A 95 2.17 9.07 14.92
N ALA A 96 1.06 9.31 14.22
CA ALA A 96 0.03 10.24 14.67
C ALA A 96 -0.56 9.82 16.02
N LYS A 97 -0.83 8.52 16.23
CA LYS A 97 -1.27 7.97 17.52
C LYS A 97 -0.26 8.23 18.62
N TYR A 98 1.03 8.02 18.36
CA TYR A 98 2.11 8.27 19.31
C TYR A 98 2.16 9.76 19.74
N LYS A 99 2.06 10.69 18.77
CA LYS A 99 2.07 12.14 19.03
C LYS A 99 0.78 12.64 19.69
N LEU A 100 -0.37 12.10 19.30
CA LEU A 100 -1.67 12.54 19.78
C LEU A 100 -1.98 12.02 21.19
N LYS A 101 -1.48 10.84 21.57
CA LYS A 101 -1.73 10.23 22.89
C LYS A 101 -1.45 11.17 24.07
N PRO A 102 -0.26 11.79 24.22
CA PRO A 102 0.00 12.68 25.34
C PRO A 102 -0.89 13.94 25.33
N ILE A 103 -1.30 14.43 24.15
CA ILE A 103 -2.22 15.57 24.02
C ILE A 103 -3.60 15.15 24.52
N TYR A 104 -4.09 14.00 24.08
CA TYR A 104 -5.38 13.44 24.46
C TYR A 104 -5.46 13.15 25.97
N ASP A 105 -4.42 12.55 26.55
CA ASP A 105 -4.38 12.26 27.99
C ASP A 105 -4.41 13.55 28.83
N LYS A 106 -3.64 14.58 28.44
CA LYS A 106 -3.66 15.90 29.08
C LYS A 106 -5.03 16.57 28.94
N TYR A 107 -5.62 16.51 27.76
CA TYR A 107 -6.96 17.05 27.51
C TYR A 107 -8.01 16.41 28.41
N LYS A 108 -8.03 15.07 28.55
CA LYS A 108 -8.97 14.39 29.45
C LYS A 108 -8.80 14.82 30.91
N ALA A 109 -7.56 15.04 31.36
CA ALA A 109 -7.31 15.55 32.71
C ALA A 109 -7.86 16.97 32.89
N THR A 110 -7.53 17.89 31.96
CA THR A 110 -7.94 19.29 32.03
C THR A 110 -9.46 19.47 31.84
N ALA A 111 -10.10 18.68 30.99
CA ALA A 111 -11.53 18.78 30.70
C ALA A 111 -12.40 18.45 31.93
N GLY A 112 -11.97 17.50 32.75
CA GLY A 112 -12.64 17.14 34.01
C GLY A 112 -12.66 18.31 35.01
N ASP A 113 -11.55 19.02 35.13
CA ASP A 113 -11.42 20.15 36.06
C ASP A 113 -12.12 21.41 35.52
N PHE A 114 -12.05 21.64 34.21
CA PHE A 114 -12.75 22.74 33.54
C PHE A 114 -14.28 22.67 33.73
N THR A 115 -14.85 21.46 33.60
CA THR A 115 -16.29 21.24 33.80
C THR A 115 -16.70 21.52 35.25
N LYS A 116 -15.90 21.10 36.24
CA LYS A 116 -16.16 21.37 37.67
C LYS A 116 -16.09 22.86 38.01
N ALA A 117 -15.25 23.62 37.31
CA ALA A 117 -15.10 25.06 37.49
C ALA A 117 -16.20 25.91 36.81
N GLY A 118 -17.24 25.27 36.24
CA GLY A 118 -18.36 25.96 35.57
C GLY A 118 -18.07 26.33 34.11
N GLY A 119 -17.00 25.79 33.52
CA GLY A 119 -16.72 25.91 32.09
C GLY A 119 -17.65 25.03 31.24
N SER A 120 -17.86 25.42 29.99
CA SER A 120 -18.61 24.62 29.02
C SER A 120 -17.79 24.45 27.74
N SER A 121 -17.67 23.22 27.26
CA SER A 121 -17.17 22.90 25.92
C SER A 121 -18.30 22.27 25.13
N THR A 122 -18.58 22.78 23.94
CA THR A 122 -19.60 22.19 23.08
C THR A 122 -18.98 20.98 22.37
N GLY A 123 -19.25 19.78 22.87
CA GLY A 123 -18.92 18.53 22.19
C GLY A 123 -17.43 18.31 21.91
N GLY A 124 -16.54 18.64 22.84
CA GLY A 124 -15.09 18.39 22.71
C GLY A 124 -14.38 19.26 21.67
N THR A 125 -15.01 20.38 21.30
CA THR A 125 -14.44 21.43 20.44
C THR A 125 -13.88 22.58 21.30
N TYR A 126 -13.84 23.80 20.76
CA TYR A 126 -13.29 24.97 21.43
C TYR A 126 -13.93 25.19 22.82
N ALA A 127 -13.09 25.38 23.84
CA ALA A 127 -13.49 25.70 25.20
C ALA A 127 -13.85 27.19 25.29
N ASN A 128 -15.05 27.49 25.78
CA ASN A 128 -15.56 28.85 25.91
C ASN A 128 -15.80 29.23 27.38
N THR A 129 -15.58 30.50 27.70
CA THR A 129 -15.79 31.07 29.04
C THR A 129 -16.59 32.35 28.93
N THR A 130 -17.41 32.62 29.94
CA THR A 130 -18.18 33.86 30.04
C THR A 130 -17.47 34.87 30.93
N SER A 131 -17.96 36.11 30.95
CA SER A 131 -17.49 37.14 31.90
C SER A 131 -17.67 36.74 33.38
N SER A 132 -18.61 35.82 33.65
CA SER A 132 -18.87 35.26 34.98
C SER A 132 -18.02 34.02 35.32
N SER A 133 -17.20 33.52 34.39
CA SER A 133 -16.31 32.39 34.66
C SER A 133 -15.17 32.78 35.61
N SER A 134 -14.78 31.85 36.48
CA SER A 134 -13.62 32.03 37.36
C SER A 134 -12.32 32.15 36.56
N ASP A 135 -11.29 32.73 37.16
CA ASP A 135 -9.98 32.86 36.50
C ASP A 135 -9.33 31.49 36.24
N ASP A 136 -9.59 30.51 37.12
CA ASP A 136 -9.19 29.12 36.90
C ASP A 136 -9.89 28.50 35.67
N ALA A 137 -11.17 28.78 35.46
CA ALA A 137 -11.90 28.34 34.28
C ALA A 137 -11.35 28.99 33.00
N LYS A 138 -11.00 30.27 33.03
CA LYS A 138 -10.36 30.98 31.89
C LYS A 138 -9.00 30.37 31.54
N LYS A 139 -8.17 30.08 32.54
CA LYS A 139 -6.86 29.43 32.34
C LYS A 139 -7.00 28.01 31.79
N ALA A 140 -7.95 27.24 32.33
CA ALA A 140 -8.24 25.89 31.84
C ALA A 140 -8.76 25.90 30.39
N ALA A 141 -9.62 26.86 30.02
CA ALA A 141 -10.09 27.03 28.64
C ALA A 141 -8.95 27.32 27.66
N GLY A 142 -8.01 28.21 28.01
CA GLY A 142 -6.83 28.47 27.20
C GLY A 142 -6.00 27.20 26.97
N THR A 143 -5.78 26.43 28.05
CA THR A 143 -5.04 25.16 27.98
C THR A 143 -5.74 24.12 27.10
N LEU A 144 -7.07 24.00 27.18
CA LEU A 144 -7.87 23.11 26.34
C LEU A 144 -7.80 23.51 24.87
N ASN A 145 -7.86 24.81 24.57
CA ASN A 145 -7.76 25.31 23.21
C ASN A 145 -6.36 25.07 22.63
N ASP A 146 -5.29 25.26 23.40
CA ASP A 146 -3.93 24.94 22.98
C ASP A 146 -3.77 23.45 22.63
N GLN A 147 -4.35 22.56 23.46
CA GLN A 147 -4.36 21.13 23.20
C GLN A 147 -5.15 20.79 21.93
N PHE A 148 -6.29 21.46 21.71
CA PHE A 148 -7.10 21.31 20.50
C PHE A 148 -6.32 21.69 19.24
N TYR A 149 -5.65 22.85 19.23
CA TYR A 149 -4.82 23.27 18.10
C TYR A 149 -3.62 22.34 17.88
N ALA A 150 -2.98 21.87 18.95
CA ALA A 150 -1.90 20.89 18.85
C ALA A 150 -2.39 19.56 18.25
N ALA A 151 -3.56 19.07 18.67
CA ALA A 151 -4.17 17.88 18.09
C ALA A 151 -4.49 18.07 16.60
N GLN A 152 -5.08 19.22 16.22
CA GLN A 152 -5.34 19.55 14.82
C GLN A 152 -4.06 19.54 13.98
N HIS A 153 -2.96 20.12 14.50
CA HIS A 153 -1.68 20.10 13.80
C HIS A 153 -1.19 18.67 13.51
N VAL A 154 -1.27 17.76 14.49
CA VAL A 154 -0.94 16.34 14.29
C VAL A 154 -1.80 15.72 13.17
N MET A 155 -3.10 16.01 13.18
CA MET A 155 -4.02 15.51 12.16
C MET A 155 -3.78 16.11 10.77
N TYR A 156 -3.33 17.36 10.68
CA TYR A 156 -2.93 17.98 9.41
C TYR A 156 -1.70 17.29 8.81
N THR A 157 -0.68 17.01 9.63
CA THR A 157 0.49 16.24 9.19
C THR A 157 0.06 14.85 8.73
N LEU A 158 -0.76 14.14 9.52
CA LEU A 158 -1.30 12.84 9.13
C LEU A 158 -2.04 12.90 7.78
N SER A 159 -2.89 13.91 7.55
CA SER A 159 -3.60 14.07 6.29
C SER A 159 -2.64 14.29 5.11
N SER A 160 -1.53 15.00 5.32
CA SER A 160 -0.51 15.20 4.30
C SER A 160 0.17 13.86 3.95
N ASP A 161 0.58 13.09 4.97
CA ASP A 161 1.26 11.80 4.80
C ASP A 161 0.36 10.76 4.14
N LEU A 162 -0.93 10.73 4.52
CA LEU A 162 -1.93 9.86 3.90
C LEU A 162 -2.22 10.27 2.46
N SER A 163 -2.26 11.57 2.16
CA SER A 163 -2.41 12.05 0.78
C SER A 163 -1.24 11.60 -0.09
N ALA A 164 -0.02 11.80 0.39
CA ALA A 164 1.19 11.36 -0.30
C ALA A 164 1.19 9.85 -0.54
N SER A 165 0.91 9.06 0.50
CA SER A 165 0.85 7.59 0.40
C SER A 165 -0.21 7.12 -0.60
N ARG A 166 -1.40 7.75 -0.59
CA ARG A 166 -2.49 7.42 -1.52
C ARG A 166 -2.12 7.71 -2.97
N THR A 167 -1.38 8.78 -3.24
CA THR A 167 -0.91 9.08 -4.61
C THR A 167 0.13 8.09 -5.13
N GLY A 168 0.82 7.38 -4.22
CA GLY A 168 1.75 6.31 -4.58
C GLY A 168 1.07 5.01 -5.05
N LEU A 169 -0.23 4.84 -4.79
CA LEU A 169 -0.98 3.67 -5.23
C LEU A 169 -1.27 3.74 -6.74
N GLY A 170 -0.89 2.69 -7.46
CA GLY A 170 -1.06 2.55 -8.89
C GLY A 170 -1.82 1.29 -9.28
N LYS A 171 -2.47 1.33 -10.44
CA LYS A 171 -2.97 0.12 -11.12
C LYS A 171 -1.93 -0.31 -12.16
N PRO A 172 -1.62 -1.62 -12.27
CA PRO A 172 -0.80 -2.11 -13.37
C PRO A 172 -1.45 -1.78 -14.72
N ALA A 173 -0.63 -1.55 -15.74
CA ALA A 173 -1.14 -1.38 -17.10
C ALA A 173 -1.82 -2.68 -17.54
N PRO A 174 -3.00 -2.62 -18.17
CA PRO A 174 -3.62 -3.81 -18.75
C PRO A 174 -2.69 -4.41 -19.81
N TYR A 175 -2.50 -5.72 -19.79
CA TYR A 175 -1.82 -6.40 -20.88
C TYR A 175 -2.67 -6.26 -22.15
N ALA A 176 -2.15 -5.53 -23.13
CA ALA A 176 -2.73 -5.47 -24.47
C ALA A 176 -2.22 -6.68 -25.25
N ALA A 177 -3.03 -7.74 -25.32
CA ALA A 177 -2.71 -8.87 -26.17
C ALA A 177 -2.55 -8.38 -27.62
N PRO A 178 -1.57 -8.90 -28.37
CA PRO A 178 -1.45 -8.64 -29.79
C PRO A 178 -2.77 -8.86 -30.53
N GLN A 179 -3.19 -7.91 -31.37
CA GLN A 179 -4.24 -8.20 -32.35
C GLN A 179 -3.76 -9.34 -33.26
N ARG A 180 -4.58 -10.37 -33.41
CA ARG A 180 -4.41 -11.34 -34.50
C ARG A 180 -4.56 -10.58 -35.82
N THR A 181 -3.43 -10.31 -36.47
CA THR A 181 -3.45 -10.00 -37.90
C THR A 181 -3.64 -11.32 -38.62
N ASP A 182 -4.90 -11.67 -38.89
CA ASP A 182 -5.26 -12.70 -39.87
C ASP A 182 -4.93 -12.14 -41.27
N GLY A 183 -3.65 -11.91 -41.53
CA GLY A 183 -3.12 -11.49 -42.81
C GLY A 183 -2.93 -12.73 -43.66
N GLY A 184 -3.85 -12.94 -44.61
CA GLY A 184 -3.82 -14.05 -45.56
C GLY A 184 -2.47 -14.20 -46.26
N GLY A 185 -1.96 -15.43 -46.23
CA GLY A 185 -0.74 -15.84 -46.91
C GLY A 185 -0.43 -17.25 -46.50
N ASP A 186 -0.80 -18.22 -47.35
CA ASP A 186 -0.42 -19.62 -47.24
C ASP A 186 1.09 -19.74 -47.02
N ILE A 187 1.48 -20.03 -45.78
CA ILE A 187 2.79 -20.60 -45.48
C ILE A 187 2.52 -22.06 -45.14
N GLY A 188 2.62 -22.91 -46.16
CA GLY A 188 2.68 -24.35 -45.99
C GLY A 188 3.87 -24.70 -45.09
N GLY A 189 3.56 -25.03 -43.83
CA GLY A 189 4.50 -25.46 -42.82
C GLY A 189 3.77 -26.39 -41.87
N ASP A 190 4.22 -27.63 -41.85
CA ASP A 190 3.74 -28.78 -41.08
C ASP A 190 3.01 -28.48 -39.75
N ARG A 191 1.80 -29.04 -39.59
CA ARG A 191 0.90 -28.86 -38.43
C ARG A 191 1.37 -29.60 -37.16
N THR A 192 2.64 -29.97 -37.06
CA THR A 192 3.17 -30.83 -35.99
C THR A 192 3.96 -30.08 -34.91
N MET A 193 4.34 -28.81 -35.12
CA MET A 193 5.02 -28.03 -34.08
C MET A 193 4.04 -27.26 -33.20
N LEU A 194 3.47 -27.96 -32.22
CA LEU A 194 2.85 -27.31 -31.07
C LEU A 194 3.90 -26.42 -30.39
N PRO A 195 3.60 -25.14 -30.10
CA PRO A 195 4.50 -24.30 -29.33
C PRO A 195 4.81 -24.99 -27.98
N PRO A 196 6.04 -24.86 -27.45
CA PRO A 196 6.40 -25.53 -26.22
C PRO A 196 5.40 -25.15 -25.12
N PRO A 197 4.85 -26.12 -24.37
CA PRO A 197 3.91 -25.82 -23.31
C PRO A 197 4.58 -24.93 -22.27
N ILE A 198 3.91 -23.82 -21.93
CA ILE A 198 4.33 -22.96 -20.82
C ILE A 198 4.27 -23.82 -19.55
N PRO A 199 5.36 -23.93 -18.78
CA PRO A 199 5.38 -24.78 -17.59
C PRO A 199 4.35 -24.27 -16.56
N PRO A 200 3.64 -25.18 -15.88
CA PRO A 200 2.66 -24.82 -14.87
C PRO A 200 3.31 -24.08 -13.70
N VAL A 201 2.62 -23.05 -13.19
CA VAL A 201 3.04 -22.31 -11.99
C VAL A 201 2.75 -23.16 -10.76
N VAL A 202 3.76 -23.89 -10.28
CA VAL A 202 3.71 -24.54 -8.96
C VAL A 202 4.29 -23.56 -7.93
N PRO A 203 3.51 -23.11 -6.93
CA PRO A 203 4.04 -22.32 -5.83
C PRO A 203 5.15 -23.12 -5.14
N ALA A 204 6.34 -22.53 -4.98
CA ALA A 204 7.35 -23.11 -4.11
C ALA A 204 6.82 -23.07 -2.68
N MET A 205 6.64 -24.24 -2.05
CA MET A 205 6.32 -24.29 -0.62
C MET A 205 7.45 -23.65 0.17
N PRO A 206 7.16 -22.83 1.20
CA PRO A 206 8.20 -22.32 2.09
C PRO A 206 8.93 -23.50 2.76
N PRO A 207 10.24 -23.38 3.03
CA PRO A 207 11.01 -24.43 3.69
C PRO A 207 10.37 -24.78 5.05
N ASN A 208 10.16 -26.07 5.30
CA ASN A 208 9.74 -26.58 6.60
C ASN A 208 10.76 -26.15 7.65
N TYR A 209 10.33 -25.31 8.59
CA TYR A 209 11.12 -24.94 9.75
C TYR A 209 11.21 -26.16 10.68
N THR A 210 12.35 -26.86 10.68
CA THR A 210 12.71 -27.80 11.75
C THR A 210 13.39 -27.01 12.87
N PRO A 211 12.77 -26.89 14.06
CA PRO A 211 13.41 -26.24 15.20
C PRO A 211 14.67 -27.01 15.64
N PRO A 212 15.72 -26.32 16.10
CA PRO A 212 16.95 -26.98 16.59
C PRO A 212 16.68 -27.75 17.90
N PRO A 213 17.39 -28.86 18.15
CA PRO A 213 17.21 -29.67 19.34
C PRO A 213 17.67 -28.92 20.61
N PRO A 214 17.02 -29.16 21.76
CA PRO A 214 17.43 -28.58 23.03
C PRO A 214 18.79 -29.13 23.45
N GLY A 215 19.71 -28.22 23.78
CA GLY A 215 20.99 -28.50 24.43
C GLY A 215 20.90 -28.40 25.94
#